data_AF-A0A7Y4X5P8-F1
#
_entry.id   AF-A0A7Y4X5P8-F1
#
_cell.length_a   1.000
_cell.length_b   1.000
_cell.length_c   1.000
_cell.angle_alpha   90.00
_cell.angle_beta   90.00
_cell.angle_gamma   90.00
#
_symmetry.space_group_name_H-M   'P 1'
#
loop_
_entity.id
_entity.type
_entity.pdbx_description
1 polymer ?
#
loop_
_entity_poly.entity_id
_entity_poly.type
_entity_poly.pdbx_seq_one_letter_code
_entity_poly.pdbx_strand_id
1 'polypeptide(L)'
;MNAALPAEFPYPKGLRPQVEFWKKIFAVYSRYQSVIHDSETMQIYRVLDFRRLRDEEGLDDATISQIKQDQTNLEIEMLRLTLAKLQRCVEGTESCEALDADEQKIWDMYKGVDDPERFREAAGEDRLRSQTGVRERFQEGVQTSRRYLKAMEEIFRREGLPVELTRLPLIESSFNLQATSKVGASGIWQFMPSTGRIYDMRVGDHIDERRDPLIATEAAARFLRDNYERLGSWPLAITAYNHGPGGMANAVSTVGSSDIADIIRSYRGRAFGFASRNFYPEFLAAIEVEKNAKRHFGPLEEEEAIAYDEVYIDQPVSLNPVAEWANTSSEELRSLNPALGSAIHAGDASVPRGYQLRVPSGTAVAVQERYAVWQEAERERLAALERARQARLAELRQARAARLASLRARRAASGKTRVSRTKGGKRSSGSVVRVSDNRGKRRRG
;
A
#
# COMPACT_ATOMS: atom_id res chain seq x y z
N MET A 1 -32.27 -11.88 -10.11
CA MET A 1 -32.60 -10.45 -10.30
C MET A 1 -31.29 -9.67 -10.23
N ASN A 2 -30.89 -8.98 -11.30
CA ASN A 2 -29.75 -8.06 -11.25
C ASN A 2 -30.16 -6.89 -10.35
N ALA A 3 -29.72 -6.91 -9.10
CA ALA A 3 -29.90 -5.75 -8.24
C ALA A 3 -29.11 -4.59 -8.86
N ALA A 4 -29.81 -3.52 -9.23
CA ALA A 4 -29.20 -2.31 -9.77
C ALA A 4 -28.11 -1.80 -8.80
N LEU A 5 -27.07 -1.18 -9.35
CA LEU A 5 -26.10 -0.43 -8.55
C LEU A 5 -26.82 0.68 -7.77
N PRO A 6 -26.29 1.09 -6.60
CA PRO A 6 -26.80 2.26 -5.89
C PRO A 6 -26.80 3.50 -6.80
N ALA A 7 -27.73 4.43 -6.55
CA ALA A 7 -27.88 5.64 -7.37
C ALA A 7 -26.61 6.51 -7.37
N GLU A 8 -25.81 6.39 -6.32
CA GLU A 8 -24.54 7.07 -6.08
C GLU A 8 -23.42 6.59 -7.03
N PHE A 9 -23.57 5.40 -7.64
CA PHE A 9 -22.59 4.79 -8.53
C PHE A 9 -23.20 4.51 -9.90
N PRO A 10 -23.46 5.56 -10.70
CA PRO A 10 -24.06 5.40 -12.01
C PRO A 10 -23.11 4.62 -12.92
N TYR A 11 -23.72 3.79 -13.76
CA TYR A 11 -23.03 3.07 -14.80
C TYR A 11 -22.68 4.05 -15.94
N PRO A 12 -21.40 4.35 -16.21
CA PRO A 12 -21.07 5.43 -17.13
C PRO A 12 -21.43 5.08 -18.57
N LYS A 13 -21.92 6.07 -19.30
CA LYS A 13 -22.31 5.88 -20.70
C LYS A 13 -21.09 5.50 -21.54
N GLY A 14 -21.17 4.32 -22.16
CA GLY A 14 -20.11 3.79 -23.01
C GLY A 14 -19.00 3.04 -22.26
N LEU A 15 -19.04 2.91 -20.92
CA LEU A 15 -18.03 2.17 -20.16
C LEU A 15 -18.42 0.72 -19.80
N ARG A 16 -19.48 0.21 -20.39
CA ARG A 16 -19.94 -1.18 -20.20
C ARG A 16 -18.94 -2.24 -20.63
N PRO A 17 -18.25 -2.11 -21.77
CA PRO A 17 -17.21 -3.07 -22.13
C PRO A 17 -16.11 -3.20 -21.05
N GLN A 18 -15.70 -2.08 -20.43
CA GLN A 18 -14.70 -2.03 -19.36
C GLN A 18 -15.17 -2.78 -18.11
N VAL A 19 -16.36 -2.45 -17.62
CA VAL A 19 -16.91 -3.12 -16.42
C VAL A 19 -17.09 -4.63 -16.66
N GLU A 20 -17.63 -5.03 -17.81
CA GLU A 20 -17.81 -6.46 -18.14
C GLU A 20 -16.47 -7.19 -18.34
N PHE A 21 -15.45 -6.52 -18.87
CA PHE A 21 -14.10 -7.05 -18.94
C PHE A 21 -13.53 -7.31 -17.54
N TRP A 22 -13.59 -6.34 -16.64
CA TRP A 22 -13.09 -6.50 -15.27
C TRP A 22 -13.86 -7.54 -14.47
N LYS A 23 -15.18 -7.67 -14.68
CA LYS A 23 -15.97 -8.77 -14.11
C LYS A 23 -15.41 -10.14 -14.52
N LYS A 24 -14.98 -10.31 -15.78
CA LYS A 24 -14.33 -11.56 -16.21
C LYS A 24 -12.95 -11.74 -15.58
N ILE A 25 -12.16 -10.67 -15.46
CA ILE A 25 -10.85 -10.73 -14.79
C ILE A 25 -10.98 -11.15 -13.31
N PHE A 26 -11.99 -10.65 -12.60
CA PHE A 26 -12.24 -10.96 -11.19
C PHE A 26 -12.98 -12.28 -10.97
N ALA A 27 -13.81 -12.73 -11.91
CA ALA A 27 -14.73 -13.83 -11.67
C ALA A 27 -14.60 -15.00 -12.63
N VAL A 28 -13.78 -14.94 -13.68
CA VAL A 28 -13.69 -16.01 -14.69
C VAL A 28 -12.25 -16.45 -14.87
N TYR A 29 -11.35 -15.51 -15.16
CA TYR A 29 -9.99 -15.84 -15.56
C TYR A 29 -9.08 -16.09 -14.36
N SER A 30 -8.38 -17.21 -14.41
CA SER A 30 -7.42 -17.66 -13.41
C SER A 30 -6.12 -16.84 -13.43
N ARG A 31 -5.38 -16.82 -12.32
CA ARG A 31 -3.97 -16.35 -12.28
C ARG A 31 -3.03 -17.08 -13.24
N TYR A 32 -3.42 -18.26 -13.69
CA TYR A 32 -2.73 -19.07 -14.71
C TYR A 32 -3.26 -18.82 -16.13
N GLN A 33 -4.05 -17.76 -16.35
CA GLN A 33 -4.52 -17.36 -17.66
C GLN A 33 -4.06 -15.93 -17.98
N SER A 34 -3.71 -15.71 -19.25
CA SER A 34 -3.33 -14.41 -19.79
C SER A 34 -4.36 -13.99 -20.83
N VAL A 35 -5.04 -12.87 -20.59
CA VAL A 35 -6.08 -12.34 -21.47
C VAL A 35 -5.48 -11.23 -22.32
N ILE A 36 -5.31 -11.47 -23.61
CA ILE A 36 -4.80 -10.47 -24.57
C ILE A 36 -6.00 -9.71 -25.13
N HIS A 37 -6.00 -8.40 -24.96
CA HIS A 37 -7.14 -7.55 -25.24
C HIS A 37 -6.75 -6.17 -25.76
N ASP A 38 -7.74 -5.50 -26.32
CA ASP A 38 -7.66 -4.10 -26.73
C ASP A 38 -7.88 -3.17 -25.52
N SER A 39 -7.00 -2.19 -25.36
CA SER A 39 -6.96 -1.35 -24.15
C SER A 39 -8.00 -0.24 -24.09
N GLU A 40 -8.71 0.06 -25.19
CA GLU A 40 -9.80 1.05 -25.18
C GLU A 40 -11.18 0.40 -25.33
N THR A 41 -11.31 -0.58 -26.24
CA THR A 41 -12.58 -1.27 -26.51
C THR A 41 -12.84 -2.46 -25.59
N MET A 42 -11.79 -2.99 -24.93
CA MET A 42 -11.83 -4.17 -24.07
C MET A 42 -12.18 -5.47 -24.79
N GLN A 43 -12.05 -5.45 -26.12
CA GLN A 43 -12.19 -6.64 -26.95
C GLN A 43 -11.08 -7.64 -26.64
N ILE A 44 -11.44 -8.90 -26.38
CA ILE A 44 -10.49 -9.97 -26.08
C ILE A 44 -10.15 -10.69 -27.38
N TYR A 45 -8.88 -10.68 -27.77
CA TYR A 45 -8.38 -11.39 -28.94
C TYR A 45 -8.10 -12.86 -28.63
N ARG A 46 -7.40 -13.10 -27.51
CA ARG A 46 -6.92 -14.41 -27.11
C ARG A 46 -6.94 -14.57 -25.59
N VAL A 47 -7.17 -15.79 -25.13
CA VAL A 47 -6.93 -16.20 -23.74
C VAL A 47 -5.96 -17.37 -23.80
N LEU A 48 -4.76 -17.18 -23.26
CA LEU A 48 -3.76 -18.23 -23.12
C LEU A 48 -3.95 -18.90 -21.76
N ASP A 49 -3.94 -20.24 -21.74
CA ASP A 49 -4.23 -21.03 -20.55
C ASP A 49 -3.06 -21.93 -20.18
N PHE A 50 -2.51 -21.69 -18.99
CA PHE A 50 -1.31 -22.35 -18.50
C PHE A 50 -1.61 -23.32 -17.35
N ARG A 51 -2.89 -23.60 -17.04
CA ARG A 51 -3.26 -24.47 -15.91
C ARG A 51 -2.72 -25.88 -16.06
N ARG A 52 -2.64 -26.40 -17.28
CA ARG A 52 -2.01 -27.70 -17.57
C ARG A 52 -0.57 -27.81 -17.06
N LEU A 53 0.22 -26.74 -17.14
CA LEU A 53 1.59 -26.74 -16.65
C LEU A 53 1.67 -27.00 -15.13
N ARG A 54 0.66 -26.54 -14.38
CA ARG A 54 0.52 -26.82 -12.95
C ARG A 54 -0.09 -28.20 -12.72
N ASP A 55 -1.21 -28.48 -13.36
CA ASP A 55 -2.09 -29.60 -13.03
C ASP A 55 -1.58 -30.95 -13.55
N GLU A 56 -0.97 -30.95 -14.74
CA GLU A 56 -0.47 -32.17 -15.39
C GLU A 56 1.05 -32.29 -15.30
N GLU A 57 1.77 -31.17 -15.44
CA GLU A 57 3.24 -31.16 -15.50
C GLU A 57 3.91 -30.84 -14.15
N GLY A 58 3.14 -30.38 -13.16
CA GLY A 58 3.63 -30.14 -11.80
C GLY A 58 4.68 -29.02 -11.69
N LEU A 59 4.70 -28.08 -12.64
CA LEU A 59 5.63 -26.95 -12.60
C LEU A 59 5.28 -25.97 -11.47
N ASP A 60 6.31 -25.33 -10.90
CA ASP A 60 6.14 -24.33 -9.86
C ASP A 60 5.64 -22.98 -10.42
N ASP A 61 5.06 -22.15 -9.54
CA ASP A 61 4.48 -20.85 -9.88
C ASP A 61 5.48 -19.87 -10.54
N ALA A 62 6.75 -19.91 -10.17
CA ALA A 62 7.76 -19.01 -10.72
C ALA A 62 8.09 -19.40 -12.16
N THR A 63 8.29 -20.70 -12.40
CA THR A 63 8.49 -21.27 -13.74
C THR A 63 7.29 -20.99 -14.64
N ILE A 64 6.06 -21.24 -14.16
CA ILE A 64 4.84 -20.95 -14.93
C ILE A 64 4.72 -19.45 -15.22
N SER A 65 5.06 -18.58 -14.26
CA SER A 65 5.02 -17.13 -14.49
C SER A 65 5.98 -16.69 -15.59
N GLN A 66 7.16 -17.29 -15.67
CA GLN A 66 8.13 -17.00 -16.74
C GLN A 66 7.62 -17.48 -18.10
N ILE A 67 7.17 -18.73 -18.21
CA ILE A 67 6.61 -19.29 -19.45
C ILE A 67 5.41 -18.47 -19.92
N LYS A 68 4.50 -18.12 -18.99
CA LYS A 68 3.34 -17.29 -19.27
C LYS A 68 3.74 -15.94 -19.85
N GLN A 69 4.74 -15.28 -19.27
CA GLN A 69 5.21 -13.99 -19.74
C GLN A 69 5.77 -14.09 -21.17
N ASP A 70 6.63 -15.08 -21.42
CA ASP A 70 7.29 -15.25 -22.72
C ASP A 70 6.29 -15.59 -23.82
N GLN A 71 5.38 -16.53 -23.57
CA GLN A 71 4.33 -16.90 -24.54
C GLN A 71 3.32 -15.77 -24.77
N THR A 72 2.96 -15.03 -23.72
CA THR A 72 2.06 -13.87 -23.87
C THR A 72 2.70 -12.79 -24.74
N ASN A 73 3.98 -12.49 -24.54
CA ASN A 73 4.69 -11.50 -25.33
C ASN A 73 4.76 -11.93 -26.80
N LEU A 74 5.08 -13.20 -27.06
CA LEU A 74 5.11 -13.73 -28.42
C LEU A 74 3.74 -13.64 -29.10
N GLU A 75 2.67 -14.01 -28.40
CA GLU A 75 1.31 -13.94 -28.96
C GLU A 75 0.86 -12.50 -29.25
N ILE A 76 1.27 -11.53 -28.42
CA ILE A 76 1.02 -10.10 -28.70
C ILE A 76 1.74 -9.66 -29.97
N GLU A 77 3.00 -10.04 -30.17
CA GLU A 77 3.74 -9.71 -31.40
C GLU A 77 3.11 -10.36 -32.63
N MET A 78 2.71 -11.63 -32.53
CA MET A 78 1.99 -12.32 -33.61
C MET A 78 0.67 -11.62 -33.95
N LEU A 79 -0.11 -11.26 -32.93
CA LEU A 79 -1.35 -10.52 -33.13
C LEU A 79 -1.12 -9.15 -33.79
N ARG A 80 -0.06 -8.44 -33.41
CA ARG A 80 0.31 -7.16 -34.04
C ARG A 80 0.62 -7.34 -35.52
N LEU A 81 1.37 -8.39 -35.88
CA LEU A 81 1.66 -8.71 -37.27
C LEU A 81 0.40 -9.07 -38.06
N THR A 82 -0.51 -9.84 -37.45
CA THR A 82 -1.82 -10.16 -38.04
C THR A 82 -2.63 -8.89 -38.29
N LEU A 83 -2.75 -8.00 -37.31
CA LEU A 83 -3.48 -6.73 -37.48
C LEU A 83 -2.85 -5.86 -38.57
N ALA A 84 -1.51 -5.78 -38.63
CA ALA A 84 -0.82 -5.05 -39.70
C ALA A 84 -1.07 -5.66 -41.09
N LYS A 85 -1.17 -6.99 -41.19
CA LYS A 85 -1.58 -7.67 -42.42
C LYS A 85 -3.02 -7.33 -42.80
N LEU A 86 -3.96 -7.43 -41.86
CA LEU A 86 -5.37 -7.08 -42.09
C LEU A 86 -5.55 -5.61 -42.47
N GLN A 87 -4.68 -4.71 -41.99
CA GLN A 87 -4.67 -3.32 -42.43
C GLN A 87 -4.24 -3.20 -43.90
N ARG A 88 -3.16 -3.86 -44.33
CA ARG A 88 -2.73 -3.88 -45.75
C ARG A 88 -3.79 -4.47 -46.68
N CYS A 89 -4.54 -5.45 -46.19
CA CYS A 89 -5.73 -6.00 -46.82
C CYS A 89 -6.79 -4.90 -47.08
N VAL A 90 -7.11 -4.08 -46.08
CA VAL A 90 -8.06 -2.94 -46.24
C VAL A 90 -7.52 -1.88 -47.21
N GLU A 91 -6.22 -1.62 -47.21
CA GLU A 91 -5.55 -0.67 -48.11
C GLU A 91 -5.42 -1.17 -49.56
N GLY A 92 -5.73 -2.44 -49.83
CA GLY A 92 -5.57 -3.07 -51.14
C GLY A 92 -4.12 -3.36 -51.53
N THR A 93 -3.20 -3.32 -50.57
CA THR A 93 -1.77 -3.65 -50.79
C THR A 93 -1.46 -5.13 -50.56
N GLU A 94 -2.41 -5.90 -50.03
CA GLU A 94 -2.33 -7.35 -49.82
C GLU A 94 -3.70 -8.01 -50.10
N SER A 95 -3.74 -9.24 -50.62
CA SER A 95 -5.00 -9.93 -50.94
C SER A 95 -5.74 -10.36 -49.67
N CYS A 96 -7.05 -10.08 -49.63
CA CYS A 96 -7.96 -10.52 -48.55
C CYS A 96 -8.61 -11.89 -48.82
N GLU A 97 -8.34 -12.52 -49.97
CA GLU A 97 -9.09 -13.70 -50.43
C GLU A 97 -8.68 -15.01 -49.72
N ALA A 98 -7.55 -15.00 -49.02
CA ALA A 98 -6.97 -16.18 -48.37
C ALA A 98 -6.60 -15.91 -46.90
N LEU A 99 -7.54 -15.37 -46.12
CA LEU A 99 -7.36 -15.26 -44.67
C LEU A 99 -7.42 -16.66 -44.04
N ASP A 100 -6.49 -16.96 -43.14
CA ASP A 100 -6.60 -18.15 -42.31
C ASP A 100 -7.72 -18.02 -41.25
N ALA A 101 -7.96 -19.10 -40.49
CA ALA A 101 -9.04 -19.11 -39.51
C ALA A 101 -8.87 -18.07 -38.38
N ASP A 102 -7.64 -17.79 -37.97
CA ASP A 102 -7.33 -16.83 -36.91
C ASP A 102 -7.46 -15.39 -37.43
N GLU A 103 -6.94 -15.15 -38.64
CA GLU A 103 -7.07 -13.88 -39.35
C GLU A 103 -8.53 -13.52 -39.62
N GLN A 104 -9.32 -14.50 -40.11
CA GLN A 104 -10.74 -14.32 -40.36
C GLN A 104 -11.50 -14.02 -39.06
N LYS A 105 -11.13 -14.69 -37.96
CA LYS A 105 -11.74 -14.42 -36.65
C LYS A 105 -11.47 -12.99 -36.20
N ILE A 106 -10.24 -12.48 -36.33
CA ILE A 106 -9.90 -11.10 -35.97
C ILE A 106 -10.62 -10.13 -36.91
N TRP A 107 -10.62 -10.38 -38.22
CA TRP A 107 -11.36 -9.58 -39.19
C TRP A 107 -12.84 -9.43 -38.81
N ASP A 108 -13.46 -10.55 -38.41
CA ASP A 108 -14.85 -10.61 -38.03
C ASP A 108 -15.19 -9.79 -36.78
N MET A 109 -14.24 -9.63 -35.85
CA MET A 109 -14.43 -8.78 -34.69
C MET A 109 -14.58 -7.29 -35.06
N TYR A 110 -14.04 -6.88 -36.21
CA TYR A 110 -14.10 -5.51 -36.71
C TYR A 110 -15.25 -5.26 -37.70
N LYS A 111 -16.13 -6.26 -37.91
CA LYS A 111 -17.34 -6.08 -38.72
C LYS A 111 -18.22 -4.99 -38.10
N GLY A 112 -18.46 -3.92 -38.87
CA GLY A 112 -19.27 -2.77 -38.45
C GLY A 112 -18.47 -1.61 -37.83
N VAL A 113 -17.14 -1.70 -37.77
CA VAL A 113 -16.27 -0.56 -37.43
C VAL A 113 -15.97 0.22 -38.72
N ASP A 114 -16.59 1.39 -38.85
CA ASP A 114 -16.47 2.29 -40.01
C ASP A 114 -15.25 3.22 -39.88
N ASP A 115 -14.09 2.60 -39.70
CA ASP A 115 -12.78 3.27 -39.70
C ASP A 115 -11.86 2.49 -40.66
N PRO A 116 -11.34 3.11 -41.73
CA PRO A 116 -10.39 2.47 -42.63
C PRO A 116 -9.09 2.07 -41.94
N GLU A 117 -8.77 2.71 -40.81
CA GLU A 117 -7.53 2.58 -40.07
C GLU A 117 -7.64 1.67 -38.84
N ARG A 118 -8.81 1.05 -38.65
CA ARG A 118 -9.17 0.26 -37.46
C ARG A 118 -8.14 -0.79 -37.05
N PHE A 119 -7.55 -1.50 -38.01
CA PHE A 119 -6.56 -2.54 -37.69
C PHE A 119 -5.20 -1.92 -37.35
N ARG A 120 -4.83 -0.81 -37.99
CA ARG A 120 -3.63 -0.06 -37.63
C ARG A 120 -3.73 0.52 -36.23
N GLU A 121 -4.86 1.15 -35.90
CA GLU A 121 -5.13 1.69 -34.57
C GLU A 121 -5.14 0.57 -33.52
N ALA A 122 -5.72 -0.60 -33.82
CA ALA A 122 -5.66 -1.76 -32.95
C ALA A 122 -4.24 -2.32 -32.74
N ALA A 123 -3.39 -2.26 -33.77
CA ALA A 123 -1.99 -2.70 -33.72
C ALA A 123 -1.07 -1.74 -32.95
N GLY A 124 -1.56 -0.57 -32.54
CA GLY A 124 -0.79 0.45 -31.82
C GLY A 124 -0.11 -0.09 -30.55
N GLU A 125 1.05 0.46 -30.22
CA GLU A 125 1.90 0.01 -29.10
C GLU A 125 1.14 -0.06 -27.76
N ASP A 126 0.29 0.91 -27.48
CA ASP A 126 -0.48 1.00 -26.22
C ASP A 126 -1.85 0.30 -26.27
N ARG A 127 -2.25 -0.22 -27.44
CA ARG A 127 -3.59 -0.76 -27.69
C ARG A 127 -3.66 -2.25 -27.37
N LEU A 128 -2.67 -3.04 -27.77
CA LEU A 128 -2.58 -4.44 -27.38
C LEU A 128 -1.98 -4.59 -25.98
N ARG A 129 -2.78 -5.12 -25.04
CA ARG A 129 -2.35 -5.37 -23.67
C ARG A 129 -2.67 -6.80 -23.27
N SER A 130 -1.95 -7.29 -22.26
CA SER A 130 -2.32 -8.50 -21.54
C SER A 130 -2.75 -8.18 -20.12
N GLN A 131 -3.77 -8.88 -19.65
CA GLN A 131 -4.22 -8.86 -18.27
C GLN A 131 -4.21 -10.29 -17.74
N THR A 132 -3.45 -10.53 -16.66
CA THR A 132 -3.52 -11.79 -15.94
C THR A 132 -4.85 -11.84 -15.17
N GLY A 133 -5.54 -12.99 -15.22
CA GLY A 133 -6.72 -13.21 -14.41
C GLY A 133 -6.42 -13.16 -12.92
N VAL A 134 -7.38 -12.74 -12.10
CA VAL A 134 -7.17 -12.65 -10.64
C VAL A 134 -8.29 -13.36 -9.87
N ARG A 135 -9.01 -14.27 -10.52
CA ARG A 135 -10.18 -14.97 -9.95
C ARG A 135 -9.91 -15.53 -8.56
N GLU A 136 -8.84 -16.28 -8.39
CA GLU A 136 -8.51 -16.93 -7.10
C GLU A 136 -8.23 -15.88 -6.02
N ARG A 137 -7.40 -14.88 -6.34
CA ARG A 137 -7.05 -13.81 -5.40
C ARG A 137 -8.26 -12.95 -5.04
N PHE A 138 -9.14 -12.68 -6.00
CA PHE A 138 -10.38 -11.93 -5.75
C PHE A 138 -11.33 -12.73 -4.86
N GLN A 139 -11.46 -14.05 -5.10
CA GLN A 139 -12.24 -14.95 -4.26
C GLN A 139 -11.74 -14.95 -2.81
N GLU A 140 -10.43 -15.12 -2.60
CA GLU A 140 -9.78 -15.04 -1.29
C GLU A 140 -10.01 -13.67 -0.63
N GLY A 141 -9.92 -12.60 -1.42
CA GLY A 141 -10.18 -11.23 -0.97
C GLY A 141 -11.62 -11.02 -0.51
N VAL A 142 -12.61 -11.55 -1.25
CA VAL A 142 -14.02 -11.52 -0.85
C VAL A 142 -14.22 -12.28 0.46
N GLN A 143 -13.64 -13.47 0.61
CA GLN A 143 -13.71 -14.21 1.87
C GLN A 143 -13.11 -13.40 3.02
N THR A 144 -11.86 -12.97 2.90
CA THR A 144 -11.14 -12.19 3.91
C THR A 144 -11.87 -10.90 4.29
N SER A 145 -12.52 -10.24 3.31
CA SER A 145 -13.23 -8.99 3.54
C SER A 145 -14.39 -9.13 4.53
N ARG A 146 -15.05 -10.30 4.60
CA ARG A 146 -16.21 -10.55 5.49
C ARG A 146 -15.90 -10.27 6.96
N ARG A 147 -14.65 -10.53 7.38
CA ARG A 147 -14.16 -10.24 8.73
C ARG A 147 -14.20 -8.75 9.10
N TYR A 148 -14.02 -7.85 8.13
CA TYR A 148 -13.82 -6.41 8.39
C TYR A 148 -14.97 -5.53 7.88
N LEU A 149 -15.68 -5.96 6.84
CA LEU A 149 -16.64 -5.12 6.12
C LEU A 149 -17.69 -4.51 7.05
N LYS A 150 -18.23 -5.26 8.00
CA LYS A 150 -19.23 -4.71 8.95
C LYS A 150 -18.72 -3.46 9.68
N ALA A 151 -17.53 -3.54 10.28
CA ALA A 151 -16.92 -2.42 11.00
C ALA A 151 -16.52 -1.28 10.06
N MET A 152 -16.01 -1.62 8.87
CA MET A 152 -15.65 -0.62 7.85
C MET A 152 -16.86 0.16 7.36
N GLU A 153 -17.98 -0.52 7.12
CA GLU A 153 -19.23 0.12 6.72
C GLU A 153 -19.82 0.97 7.84
N GLU A 154 -19.67 0.57 9.11
CA GLU A 154 -20.06 1.41 10.26
C GLU A 154 -19.27 2.72 10.31
N ILE A 155 -17.96 2.67 10.01
CA ILE A 155 -17.12 3.88 9.85
C ILE A 155 -17.66 4.76 8.71
N PHE A 156 -17.90 4.19 7.52
CA PHE A 156 -18.39 4.95 6.37
C PHE A 156 -19.78 5.55 6.62
N ARG A 157 -20.70 4.82 7.25
CA ARG A 157 -22.02 5.35 7.64
C ARG A 157 -21.90 6.52 8.61
N ARG A 158 -21.01 6.45 9.60
CA ARG A 158 -20.77 7.54 10.56
C ARG A 158 -20.23 8.81 9.88
N GLU A 159 -19.39 8.63 8.86
CA GLU A 159 -18.85 9.73 8.05
C GLU A 159 -19.81 10.21 6.95
N GLY A 160 -21.02 9.63 6.84
CA GLY A 160 -22.01 10.00 5.82
C GLY A 160 -21.64 9.57 4.40
N LEU A 161 -20.79 8.53 4.26
CA LEU A 161 -20.29 8.05 2.98
C LEU A 161 -21.02 6.76 2.53
N PRO A 162 -21.14 6.52 1.21
CA PRO A 162 -21.68 5.25 0.71
C PRO A 162 -20.83 4.07 1.14
N VAL A 163 -21.48 3.03 1.65
CA VAL A 163 -20.82 1.86 2.22
C VAL A 163 -20.09 1.03 1.17
N GLU A 164 -20.53 1.06 -0.08
CA GLU A 164 -19.91 0.32 -1.19
C GLU A 164 -18.46 0.74 -1.43
N LEU A 165 -18.06 1.96 -1.06
CA LEU A 165 -16.67 2.42 -1.13
C LEU A 165 -15.70 1.56 -0.31
N THR A 166 -16.20 0.87 0.73
CA THR A 166 -15.43 -0.11 1.51
C THR A 166 -14.97 -1.32 0.70
N ARG A 167 -15.44 -1.50 -0.55
CA ARG A 167 -14.98 -2.54 -1.48
C ARG A 167 -13.77 -2.14 -2.29
N LEU A 168 -13.33 -0.88 -2.25
CA LEU A 168 -12.08 -0.45 -2.93
C LEU A 168 -10.85 -1.33 -2.59
N PRO A 169 -10.68 -1.85 -1.36
CA PRO A 169 -9.58 -2.78 -1.08
C PRO A 169 -9.58 -4.07 -1.90
N LEU A 170 -10.71 -4.49 -2.50
CA LEU A 170 -10.77 -5.64 -3.42
C LEU A 170 -9.99 -5.37 -4.72
N ILE A 171 -9.97 -4.12 -5.19
CA ILE A 171 -9.25 -3.73 -6.41
C ILE A 171 -7.83 -3.24 -6.11
N GLU A 172 -7.60 -2.62 -4.94
CA GLU A 172 -6.27 -2.14 -4.53
C GLU A 172 -5.32 -3.28 -4.15
N SER A 173 -5.78 -4.20 -3.32
CA SER A 173 -4.92 -5.26 -2.75
C SER A 173 -5.52 -6.66 -2.85
N SER A 174 -6.76 -6.78 -3.32
CA SER A 174 -7.61 -7.97 -3.13
C SER A 174 -7.75 -8.33 -1.66
N PHE A 175 -7.92 -7.33 -0.80
CA PHE A 175 -8.02 -7.49 0.66
C PHE A 175 -6.82 -8.21 1.32
N ASN A 176 -5.65 -8.21 0.67
CA ASN A 176 -4.44 -8.81 1.25
C ASN A 176 -3.93 -7.96 2.42
N LEU A 177 -4.08 -8.49 3.64
CA LEU A 177 -3.68 -7.84 4.90
C LEU A 177 -2.18 -7.51 4.97
N GLN A 178 -1.34 -8.23 4.23
CA GLN A 178 0.11 -8.04 4.19
C GLN A 178 0.58 -7.28 2.93
N ALA A 179 -0.34 -6.70 2.16
CA ALA A 179 -0.02 -6.05 0.90
C ALA A 179 1.01 -4.93 1.07
N THR A 180 2.09 -5.03 0.30
CA THR A 180 3.08 -3.96 0.14
C THR A 180 3.48 -3.88 -1.32
N SER A 181 3.35 -2.70 -1.93
CA SER A 181 3.72 -2.50 -3.33
C SER A 181 5.23 -2.25 -3.49
N LYS A 182 5.74 -2.43 -4.70
CA LYS A 182 7.14 -2.13 -5.04
C LYS A 182 7.55 -0.68 -4.77
N VAL A 183 6.59 0.25 -4.79
CA VAL A 183 6.80 1.68 -4.56
C VAL A 183 6.44 2.13 -3.14
N GLY A 184 6.08 1.20 -2.26
CA GLY A 184 5.92 1.45 -0.82
C GLY A 184 4.49 1.71 -0.33
N ALA A 185 3.46 1.52 -1.17
CA ALA A 185 2.08 1.47 -0.73
C ALA A 185 1.87 0.28 0.21
N SER A 186 1.08 0.40 1.29
CA SER A 186 0.91 -0.67 2.27
C SER A 186 -0.52 -0.84 2.78
N GLY A 187 -0.84 -2.07 3.20
CA GLY A 187 -2.13 -2.48 3.74
C GLY A 187 -3.22 -2.64 2.69
N ILE A 188 -4.43 -2.99 3.14
CA ILE A 188 -5.53 -3.33 2.23
C ILE A 188 -5.96 -2.16 1.33
N TRP A 189 -5.80 -0.94 1.84
CA TRP A 189 -6.12 0.33 1.18
C TRP A 189 -4.98 0.90 0.33
N GLN A 190 -3.81 0.24 0.31
CA GLN A 190 -2.62 0.66 -0.46
C GLN A 190 -2.23 2.13 -0.25
N PHE A 191 -2.23 2.61 0.99
CA PHE A 191 -1.78 3.96 1.29
C PHE A 191 -0.28 4.14 1.06
N MET A 192 0.10 5.20 0.37
CA MET A 192 1.49 5.67 0.33
C MET A 192 1.90 6.26 1.69
N PRO A 193 3.19 6.20 2.09
CA PRO A 193 3.64 6.71 3.38
C PRO A 193 3.30 8.18 3.61
N SER A 194 3.43 9.02 2.57
CA SER A 194 3.08 10.45 2.63
C SER A 194 1.59 10.66 2.84
N THR A 195 0.75 9.98 2.05
CA THR A 195 -0.70 10.07 2.16
C THR A 195 -1.19 9.58 3.51
N GLY A 196 -0.61 8.49 4.04
CA GLY A 196 -0.99 7.99 5.34
C GLY A 196 -0.76 9.01 6.46
N ARG A 197 0.37 9.72 6.43
CA ARG A 197 0.66 10.79 7.40
C ARG A 197 -0.25 12.02 7.24
N ILE A 198 -0.70 12.33 6.01
CA ILE A 198 -1.68 13.41 5.78
C ILE A 198 -3.00 13.10 6.49
N TYR A 199 -3.38 11.82 6.54
CA TYR A 199 -4.59 11.35 7.22
C TYR A 199 -4.32 10.80 8.63
N ASP A 200 -3.30 11.36 9.30
CA ASP A 200 -2.96 11.14 10.71
C ASP A 200 -2.54 9.72 11.10
N MET A 201 -2.16 8.87 10.14
CA MET A 201 -1.60 7.55 10.46
C MET A 201 -0.12 7.65 10.85
N ARG A 202 0.27 6.89 11.88
CA ARG A 202 1.66 6.63 12.27
C ARG A 202 2.32 5.69 11.26
N VAL A 203 3.39 6.17 10.64
CA VAL A 203 4.16 5.42 9.64
C VAL A 203 5.64 5.45 9.99
N GLY A 204 6.14 4.34 10.53
CA GLY A 204 7.54 4.11 10.90
C GLY A 204 7.87 2.62 11.03
N ASP A 205 9.09 2.31 11.47
CA ASP A 205 9.62 0.93 11.43
C ASP A 205 8.96 0.00 12.46
N HIS A 206 8.54 0.55 13.60
CA HIS A 206 7.90 -0.20 14.68
C HIS A 206 6.37 -0.16 14.64
N ILE A 207 5.79 0.85 13.98
CA ILE A 207 4.34 0.99 13.79
C ILE A 207 4.09 1.49 12.38
N ASP A 208 3.28 0.76 11.65
CA ASP A 208 2.74 1.19 10.36
C ASP A 208 1.21 0.97 10.34
N GLU A 209 0.47 2.01 10.73
CA GLU A 209 -1.00 1.98 10.83
C GLU A 209 -1.70 1.80 9.49
N ARG A 210 -0.99 1.97 8.37
CA ARG A 210 -1.52 1.65 7.04
C ARG A 210 -1.88 0.17 6.92
N ARG A 211 -1.21 -0.70 7.69
CA ARG A 211 -1.46 -2.15 7.71
C ARG A 211 -2.67 -2.54 8.56
N ASP A 212 -3.21 -1.62 9.35
CA ASP A 212 -4.41 -1.86 10.13
C ASP A 212 -5.66 -1.61 9.29
N PRO A 213 -6.50 -2.64 9.04
CA PRO A 213 -7.67 -2.48 8.19
C PRO A 213 -8.62 -1.39 8.68
N LEU A 214 -8.80 -1.24 9.99
CA LEU A 214 -9.80 -0.32 10.53
C LEU A 214 -9.25 1.10 10.66
N ILE A 215 -8.02 1.28 11.14
CA ILE A 215 -7.38 2.61 11.19
C ILE A 215 -7.22 3.17 9.77
N ALA A 216 -6.77 2.34 8.83
CA ALA A 216 -6.65 2.75 7.43
C ALA A 216 -8.01 3.03 6.78
N THR A 217 -9.09 2.38 7.23
CA THR A 217 -10.46 2.67 6.76
C THR A 217 -10.91 4.06 7.19
N GLU A 218 -10.62 4.49 8.43
CA GLU A 218 -10.93 5.86 8.85
C GLU A 218 -10.18 6.90 8.01
N ALA A 219 -8.90 6.64 7.73
CA ALA A 219 -8.12 7.47 6.83
C ALA A 219 -8.70 7.49 5.40
N ALA A 220 -9.12 6.33 4.87
CA ALA A 220 -9.74 6.22 3.55
C ALA A 220 -11.07 6.96 3.46
N ALA A 221 -11.90 6.90 4.50
CA ALA A 221 -13.14 7.66 4.56
C ALA A 221 -12.88 9.17 4.43
N ARG A 222 -11.93 9.70 5.22
CA ARG A 222 -11.51 11.11 5.12
C ARG A 222 -10.98 11.46 3.74
N PHE A 223 -10.11 10.62 3.17
CA PHE A 223 -9.52 10.86 1.85
C PHE A 223 -10.57 10.87 0.73
N LEU A 224 -11.49 9.90 0.73
CA LEU A 224 -12.55 9.83 -0.26
C LEU A 224 -13.53 10.98 -0.15
N ARG A 225 -13.83 11.44 1.08
CA ARG A 225 -14.61 12.66 1.30
C ARG A 225 -13.92 13.88 0.70
N ASP A 226 -12.64 14.10 0.98
CA ASP A 226 -11.89 15.24 0.42
C ASP A 226 -11.89 15.21 -1.12
N ASN A 227 -11.74 14.01 -1.70
CA ASN A 227 -11.82 13.83 -3.16
C ASN A 227 -13.22 14.18 -3.69
N TYR A 228 -14.28 13.76 -2.99
CA TYR A 228 -15.65 14.08 -3.36
C TYR A 228 -15.96 15.57 -3.24
N GLU A 229 -15.59 16.20 -2.13
CA GLU A 229 -15.76 17.65 -1.92
C GLU A 229 -15.06 18.46 -3.00
N ARG A 230 -13.90 18.00 -3.46
CA ARG A 230 -13.13 18.66 -4.52
C ARG A 230 -13.69 18.45 -5.92
N LEU A 231 -14.21 17.27 -6.24
CA LEU A 231 -14.54 16.86 -7.61
C LEU A 231 -16.04 16.75 -7.89
N GLY A 232 -16.87 16.76 -6.85
CA GLY A 232 -18.34 16.82 -6.92
C GLY A 232 -19.03 15.54 -7.38
N SER A 233 -18.30 14.44 -7.60
CA SER A 233 -18.92 13.16 -7.96
C SER A 233 -18.08 11.95 -7.55
N TRP A 234 -18.75 10.84 -7.22
CA TRP A 234 -18.09 9.59 -6.82
C TRP A 234 -17.21 8.97 -7.91
N PRO A 235 -17.62 8.92 -9.19
CA PRO A 235 -16.74 8.39 -10.24
C PRO A 235 -15.41 9.13 -10.31
N LEU A 236 -15.41 10.46 -10.21
CA LEU A 236 -14.18 11.26 -10.19
C LEU A 236 -13.40 11.07 -8.89
N ALA A 237 -14.08 11.03 -7.74
CA ALA A 237 -13.44 10.88 -6.43
C ALA A 237 -12.74 9.52 -6.27
N ILE A 238 -13.36 8.44 -6.77
CA ILE A 238 -12.79 7.10 -6.82
C ILE A 238 -11.58 7.08 -7.75
N THR A 239 -11.70 7.60 -8.97
CA THR A 239 -10.54 7.67 -9.89
C THR A 239 -9.42 8.53 -9.31
N ALA A 240 -9.73 9.59 -8.57
CA ALA A 240 -8.75 10.43 -7.88
C ALA A 240 -8.03 9.74 -6.72
N TYR A 241 -8.63 8.71 -6.12
CA TYR A 241 -7.95 7.89 -5.11
C TYR A 241 -6.71 7.23 -5.72
N ASN A 242 -6.84 6.66 -6.93
CA ASN A 242 -5.75 6.02 -7.67
C ASN A 242 -4.83 7.04 -8.39
N HIS A 243 -5.42 7.99 -9.12
CA HIS A 243 -4.69 8.92 -9.99
C HIS A 243 -4.13 10.15 -9.26
N GLY A 244 -4.67 10.44 -8.07
CA GLY A 244 -4.40 11.64 -7.30
C GLY A 244 -5.39 12.79 -7.59
N PRO A 245 -5.84 13.53 -6.56
CA PRO A 245 -6.85 14.58 -6.70
C PRO A 245 -6.41 15.77 -7.56
N GLY A 246 -5.11 16.11 -7.54
CA GLY A 246 -4.56 17.16 -8.41
C GLY A 246 -4.60 16.77 -9.89
N GLY A 247 -4.24 15.52 -10.22
CA GLY A 247 -4.27 15.00 -11.57
C GLY A 247 -5.69 14.94 -12.14
N MET A 248 -6.64 14.48 -11.32
CA MET A 248 -8.06 14.44 -11.74
C MET A 248 -8.67 15.83 -11.89
N ALA A 249 -8.37 16.77 -11.00
CA ALA A 249 -8.82 18.15 -11.17
C ALA A 249 -8.28 18.78 -12.47
N ASN A 250 -7.03 18.49 -12.83
CA ASN A 250 -6.46 18.93 -14.11
C ASN A 250 -7.17 18.27 -15.31
N ALA A 251 -7.49 16.98 -15.22
CA ALA A 251 -8.22 16.26 -16.25
C ALA A 251 -9.61 16.85 -16.50
N VAL A 252 -10.37 17.11 -15.43
CA VAL A 252 -11.68 17.78 -15.48
C VAL A 252 -11.56 19.15 -16.14
N SER A 253 -10.59 19.97 -15.72
CA SER A 253 -10.36 21.31 -16.27
C SER A 253 -9.98 21.28 -17.75
N THR A 254 -9.12 20.34 -18.15
CA THR A 254 -8.62 20.22 -19.54
C THR A 254 -9.70 19.73 -20.49
N VAL A 255 -10.53 18.76 -20.07
CA VAL A 255 -11.62 18.22 -20.90
C VAL A 255 -12.83 19.13 -20.89
N GLY A 256 -13.03 19.92 -19.82
CA GLY A 256 -14.22 20.74 -19.65
C GLY A 256 -15.49 19.92 -19.34
N SER A 257 -15.34 18.72 -18.79
CA SER A 257 -16.44 17.83 -18.40
C SER A 257 -16.17 17.20 -17.04
N SER A 258 -17.23 17.03 -16.25
CA SER A 258 -17.23 16.27 -15.00
C SER A 258 -17.74 14.83 -15.17
N ASP A 259 -18.08 14.42 -16.40
CA ASP A 259 -18.44 13.03 -16.70
C ASP A 259 -17.16 12.19 -16.83
N ILE A 260 -17.04 11.14 -16.00
CA ILE A 260 -15.88 10.25 -16.01
C ILE A 260 -15.64 9.59 -17.38
N ALA A 261 -16.70 9.30 -18.13
CA ALA A 261 -16.60 8.69 -19.45
C ALA A 261 -16.05 9.67 -20.49
N ASP A 262 -16.39 10.96 -20.39
CA ASP A 262 -15.76 11.99 -21.21
C ASP A 262 -14.27 12.13 -20.89
N ILE A 263 -13.90 12.10 -19.61
CA ILE A 263 -12.49 12.19 -19.20
C ILE A 263 -11.70 10.97 -19.71
N ILE A 264 -12.22 9.76 -19.55
CA ILE A 264 -11.58 8.53 -20.04
C ILE A 264 -11.40 8.57 -21.57
N ARG A 265 -12.43 9.05 -22.30
CA ARG A 265 -12.38 9.15 -23.76
C ARG A 265 -11.44 10.22 -24.26
N SER A 266 -11.40 11.38 -23.61
CA SER A 266 -10.81 12.59 -24.22
C SER A 266 -9.51 13.05 -23.56
N TYR A 267 -9.25 12.70 -22.30
CA TYR A 267 -8.02 13.11 -21.63
C TYR A 267 -6.84 12.21 -22.01
N ARG A 268 -5.73 12.83 -22.44
CA ARG A 268 -4.50 12.14 -22.88
C ARG A 268 -3.27 12.57 -22.06
N GLY A 269 -3.47 12.81 -20.77
CA GLY A 269 -2.37 13.08 -19.83
C GLY A 269 -1.43 11.88 -19.70
N ARG A 270 -0.11 12.12 -19.70
CA ARG A 270 0.93 11.07 -19.64
C ARG A 270 0.74 10.08 -18.49
N ALA A 271 0.32 10.56 -17.32
CA ALA A 271 0.09 9.73 -16.13
C ALA A 271 -1.33 9.11 -16.07
N PHE A 272 -2.24 9.50 -16.96
CA PHE A 272 -3.62 9.00 -17.00
C PHE A 272 -3.74 7.80 -17.96
N GLY A 273 -2.98 6.77 -17.62
CA GLY A 273 -2.88 5.53 -18.39
C GLY A 273 -4.00 4.53 -18.09
N PHE A 274 -3.78 3.29 -18.50
CA PHE A 274 -4.76 2.19 -18.40
C PHE A 274 -5.35 2.02 -17.00
N ALA A 275 -4.52 1.98 -15.96
CA ALA A 275 -4.99 1.80 -14.57
C ALA A 275 -5.95 2.92 -14.15
N SER A 276 -5.55 4.19 -14.30
CA SER A 276 -6.40 5.33 -13.92
C SER A 276 -7.70 5.38 -14.71
N ARG A 277 -7.68 5.03 -16.01
CA ARG A 277 -8.89 4.96 -16.84
C ARG A 277 -9.85 3.85 -16.44
N ASN A 278 -9.34 2.78 -15.85
CA ASN A 278 -10.13 1.60 -15.50
C ASN A 278 -10.53 1.54 -14.03
N PHE A 279 -9.98 2.39 -13.16
CA PHE A 279 -10.19 2.29 -11.72
C PHE A 279 -11.67 2.37 -11.28
N TYR A 280 -12.46 3.27 -11.89
CA TYR A 280 -13.91 3.31 -11.62
C TYR A 280 -14.67 2.10 -12.22
N PRO A 281 -14.43 1.70 -13.49
CA PRO A 281 -14.95 0.43 -14.01
C PRO A 281 -14.60 -0.81 -13.17
N GLU A 282 -13.37 -0.90 -12.66
CA GLU A 282 -12.91 -1.95 -11.76
C GLU A 282 -13.71 -1.95 -10.46
N PHE A 283 -13.94 -0.79 -9.86
CA PHE A 283 -14.76 -0.66 -8.66
C PHE A 283 -16.19 -1.16 -8.87
N LEU A 284 -16.84 -0.78 -9.97
CA LEU A 284 -18.17 -1.26 -10.31
C LEU A 284 -18.20 -2.78 -10.50
N ALA A 285 -17.22 -3.31 -11.24
CA ALA A 285 -17.07 -4.75 -11.43
C ALA A 285 -16.87 -5.48 -10.09
N ALA A 286 -16.07 -4.94 -9.17
CA ALA A 286 -15.80 -5.54 -7.88
C ALA A 286 -17.07 -5.61 -7.01
N ILE A 287 -17.87 -4.55 -6.94
CA ILE A 287 -19.16 -4.56 -6.23
C ILE A 287 -20.08 -5.63 -6.80
N GLU A 288 -20.21 -5.68 -8.13
CA GLU A 288 -21.11 -6.65 -8.77
C GLU A 288 -20.66 -8.10 -8.53
N VAL A 289 -19.36 -8.38 -8.61
CA VAL A 289 -18.82 -9.73 -8.39
C VAL A 289 -18.93 -10.11 -6.91
N GLU A 290 -18.60 -9.22 -5.97
CA GLU A 290 -18.72 -9.47 -4.53
C GLU A 290 -20.16 -9.76 -4.12
N LYS A 291 -21.10 -8.91 -4.55
CA LYS A 291 -22.54 -9.10 -4.30
C LYS A 291 -23.09 -10.41 -4.86
N ASN A 292 -22.47 -10.94 -5.92
CA ASN A 292 -22.82 -12.20 -6.55
C ASN A 292 -21.78 -13.31 -6.29
N ALA A 293 -20.97 -13.19 -5.23
CA ALA A 293 -19.84 -14.09 -5.00
C ALA A 293 -20.23 -15.57 -5.00
N LYS A 294 -21.35 -15.92 -4.37
CA LYS A 294 -21.86 -17.31 -4.35
C LYS A 294 -22.11 -17.88 -5.75
N ARG A 295 -22.57 -17.05 -6.69
CA ARG A 295 -22.81 -17.44 -8.09
C ARG A 295 -21.50 -17.66 -8.85
N HIS A 296 -20.47 -16.85 -8.56
CA HIS A 296 -19.20 -16.90 -9.26
C HIS A 296 -18.23 -17.95 -8.69
N PHE A 297 -18.21 -18.13 -7.37
CA PHE A 297 -17.19 -18.91 -6.66
C PHE A 297 -17.76 -20.14 -5.94
N GLY A 298 -19.08 -20.27 -5.84
CA GLY A 298 -19.71 -21.27 -4.98
C GLY A 298 -19.78 -20.80 -3.52
N PRO A 299 -20.08 -21.69 -2.56
CA PRO A 299 -20.04 -21.34 -1.15
C PRO A 299 -18.60 -20.95 -0.75
N LEU A 300 -18.47 -19.79 -0.12
CA LEU A 300 -17.23 -19.34 0.52
C LEU A 300 -17.36 -19.54 2.01
N GLU A 301 -16.27 -19.91 2.68
CA GLU A 301 -16.25 -20.08 4.13
C GLU A 301 -16.71 -18.81 4.83
N GLU A 302 -17.40 -18.99 5.94
CA GLU A 302 -17.84 -17.88 6.77
C GLU A 302 -16.66 -17.36 7.58
N GLU A 303 -16.49 -16.04 7.60
CA GLU A 303 -15.56 -15.36 8.49
C GLU A 303 -16.38 -14.64 9.54
N GLU A 304 -16.04 -14.86 10.80
CA GLU A 304 -16.63 -14.07 11.88
C GLU A 304 -16.18 -12.62 11.78
N ALA A 305 -17.11 -11.70 12.05
CA ALA A 305 -16.77 -10.29 12.15
C ALA A 305 -15.71 -10.11 13.24
N ILE A 306 -14.71 -9.27 12.96
CA ILE A 306 -13.65 -9.01 13.91
C ILE A 306 -14.23 -8.49 15.23
N ALA A 307 -13.87 -9.14 16.33
CA ALA A 307 -14.29 -8.78 17.68
C ALA A 307 -13.05 -8.59 18.55
N TYR A 308 -12.97 -7.45 19.22
CA TYR A 308 -11.87 -7.09 20.09
C TYR A 308 -12.32 -6.04 21.10
N ASP A 309 -11.57 -5.94 22.19
CA ASP A 309 -11.59 -4.77 23.06
C ASP A 309 -10.30 -3.97 22.87
N GLU A 310 -10.25 -2.73 23.37
CA GLU A 310 -9.06 -1.88 23.29
C GLU A 310 -8.52 -1.53 24.68
N VAL A 311 -7.19 -1.53 24.79
CA VAL A 311 -6.45 -1.10 25.98
C VAL A 311 -5.45 -0.02 25.59
N TYR A 312 -5.57 1.15 26.22
CA TYR A 312 -4.65 2.26 25.98
C TYR A 312 -3.32 2.03 26.69
N ILE A 313 -2.23 2.06 25.92
CA ILE A 313 -0.87 1.87 26.43
C ILE A 313 -0.25 3.23 26.73
N ASP A 314 -0.14 3.61 28.01
CA ASP A 314 0.49 4.88 28.45
C ASP A 314 1.94 4.71 28.96
N GLN A 315 2.38 3.47 29.17
CA GLN A 315 3.75 3.05 29.45
C GLN A 315 4.17 1.89 28.52
N PRO A 316 5.32 1.95 27.82
CA PRO A 316 5.70 0.92 26.86
C PRO A 316 5.77 -0.48 27.46
N VAL A 317 5.15 -1.47 26.82
CA VAL A 317 5.05 -2.85 27.32
C VAL A 317 5.30 -3.86 26.19
N SER A 318 5.93 -5.00 26.49
CA SER A 318 6.07 -6.10 25.53
C SER A 318 4.72 -6.81 25.32
N LEU A 319 4.50 -7.44 24.16
CA LEU A 319 3.27 -8.19 23.90
C LEU A 319 3.15 -9.47 24.73
N ASN A 320 4.26 -10.10 25.11
CA ASN A 320 4.25 -11.37 25.85
C ASN A 320 3.44 -11.31 27.16
N PRO A 321 3.70 -10.36 28.08
CA PRO A 321 2.89 -10.25 29.28
C PRO A 321 1.42 -9.93 28.97
N VAL A 322 1.13 -9.14 27.93
CA VAL A 322 -0.25 -8.86 27.53
C VAL A 322 -0.97 -10.13 27.05
N ALA A 323 -0.28 -11.01 26.31
CA ALA A 323 -0.84 -12.29 25.87
C ALA A 323 -1.25 -13.17 27.06
N GLU A 324 -0.39 -13.21 28.09
CA GLU A 324 -0.68 -13.92 29.34
C GLU A 324 -1.87 -13.30 30.08
N TRP A 325 -1.95 -11.97 30.14
CA TRP A 325 -3.04 -11.27 30.83
C TRP A 325 -4.39 -11.43 30.14
N ALA A 326 -4.39 -11.47 28.81
CA ALA A 326 -5.56 -11.70 27.98
C ALA A 326 -5.90 -13.19 27.80
N ASN A 327 -5.09 -14.11 28.34
CA ASN A 327 -5.24 -15.55 28.17
C ASN A 327 -5.37 -15.96 26.68
N THR A 328 -4.46 -15.45 25.86
CA THR A 328 -4.48 -15.61 24.40
C THR A 328 -3.10 -15.95 23.86
N SER A 329 -3.02 -16.31 22.58
CA SER A 329 -1.77 -16.58 21.89
C SER A 329 -1.13 -15.29 21.35
N SER A 330 0.19 -15.30 21.19
CA SER A 330 0.91 -14.21 20.51
C SER A 330 0.47 -14.05 19.04
N GLU A 331 0.01 -15.12 18.39
CA GLU A 331 -0.50 -15.10 17.03
C GLU A 331 -1.84 -14.35 16.94
N GLU A 332 -2.75 -14.62 17.88
CA GLU A 332 -4.04 -13.92 17.95
C GLU A 332 -3.83 -12.42 18.22
N LEU A 333 -3.00 -12.04 19.21
CA LEU A 333 -2.66 -10.63 19.44
C LEU A 333 -2.02 -9.97 18.23
N ARG A 334 -1.15 -10.69 17.50
CA ARG A 334 -0.57 -10.20 16.26
C ARG A 334 -1.64 -9.97 15.18
N SER A 335 -2.59 -10.90 15.04
CA SER A 335 -3.67 -10.79 14.07
C SER A 335 -4.59 -9.60 14.35
N LEU A 336 -4.80 -9.27 15.63
CA LEU A 336 -5.61 -8.11 16.06
C LEU A 336 -4.87 -6.78 15.90
N ASN A 337 -3.53 -6.78 15.92
CA ASN A 337 -2.69 -5.58 15.88
C ASN A 337 -1.71 -5.57 14.70
N PRO A 338 -2.19 -5.66 13.44
CA PRO A 338 -1.33 -5.78 12.26
C PRO A 338 -0.49 -4.53 11.96
N ALA A 339 -0.77 -3.38 12.61
CA ALA A 339 0.06 -2.18 12.53
C ALA A 339 1.39 -2.32 13.27
N LEU A 340 1.51 -3.24 14.23
CA LEU A 340 2.74 -3.41 14.99
C LEU A 340 3.83 -4.06 14.11
N GLY A 341 5.05 -3.57 14.24
CA GLY A 341 6.20 -4.07 13.50
C GLY A 341 6.66 -5.44 13.99
N SER A 342 7.42 -6.14 13.15
CA SER A 342 7.95 -7.48 13.46
C SER A 342 8.79 -7.51 14.75
N ALA A 343 9.55 -6.46 15.05
CA ALA A 343 10.33 -6.36 16.29
C ALA A 343 9.45 -6.36 17.54
N ILE A 344 8.25 -5.76 17.49
CA ILE A 344 7.30 -5.79 18.61
C ILE A 344 6.67 -7.18 18.73
N HIS A 345 6.29 -7.79 17.61
CA HIS A 345 5.75 -9.16 17.59
C HIS A 345 6.76 -10.22 18.04
N ALA A 346 8.06 -10.02 17.78
CA ALA A 346 9.13 -10.90 18.24
C ALA A 346 9.50 -10.68 19.71
N GLY A 347 9.02 -9.60 20.35
CA GLY A 347 9.39 -9.22 21.70
C GLY A 347 10.71 -8.45 21.83
N ASP A 348 11.36 -8.12 20.71
CA ASP A 348 12.59 -7.31 20.64
C ASP A 348 12.34 -5.82 20.91
N ALA A 349 11.09 -5.38 20.75
CA ALA A 349 10.63 -4.03 21.03
C ALA A 349 9.32 -4.05 21.82
N SER A 350 9.04 -2.95 22.53
CA SER A 350 7.77 -2.77 23.25
C SER A 350 6.73 -2.07 22.38
N VAL A 351 5.46 -2.37 22.62
CA VAL A 351 4.34 -1.53 22.18
C VAL A 351 4.56 -0.13 22.76
N PRO A 352 4.60 0.92 21.92
CA PRO A 352 4.95 2.25 22.39
C PRO A 352 3.77 2.91 23.10
N ARG A 353 4.11 3.92 23.91
CA ARG A 353 3.14 4.83 24.54
C ARG A 353 2.23 5.50 23.51
N GLY A 354 0.96 5.63 23.85
CA GLY A 354 -0.08 6.22 23.00
C GLY A 354 -0.66 5.25 21.96
N TYR A 355 -0.43 3.93 22.09
CA TYR A 355 -1.04 2.93 21.21
C TYR A 355 -2.34 2.40 21.82
N GLN A 356 -3.39 2.28 21.00
CA GLN A 356 -4.62 1.55 21.36
C GLN A 356 -4.40 0.08 20.99
N LEU A 357 -4.07 -0.74 21.98
CA LEU A 357 -3.78 -2.16 21.76
C LEU A 357 -5.09 -2.94 21.75
N ARG A 358 -5.37 -3.64 20.65
CA ARG A 358 -6.51 -4.55 20.57
C ARG A 358 -6.20 -5.86 21.27
N VAL A 359 -7.13 -6.32 22.08
CA VAL A 359 -7.07 -7.61 22.79
C VAL A 359 -8.36 -8.39 22.48
N PRO A 360 -8.39 -9.72 22.66
CA PRO A 360 -9.61 -10.51 22.43
C PRO A 360 -10.80 -9.95 23.19
N SER A 361 -11.98 -9.99 22.59
CA SER A 361 -13.17 -9.40 23.20
C SER A 361 -13.50 -10.05 24.56
N GLY A 362 -13.88 -9.23 25.54
CA GLY A 362 -14.12 -9.65 26.93
C GLY A 362 -12.88 -9.68 27.82
N THR A 363 -11.70 -9.34 27.32
CA THR A 363 -10.43 -9.41 28.08
C THR A 363 -9.88 -8.05 28.52
N ALA A 364 -10.40 -6.93 28.02
CA ALA A 364 -9.81 -5.61 28.32
C ALA A 364 -9.72 -5.30 29.81
N VAL A 365 -10.74 -5.64 30.61
CA VAL A 365 -10.74 -5.38 32.06
C VAL A 365 -9.59 -6.12 32.75
N ALA A 366 -9.46 -7.43 32.48
CA ALA A 366 -8.40 -8.25 33.05
C ALA A 366 -7.00 -7.78 32.63
N VAL A 367 -6.85 -7.37 31.37
CA VAL A 367 -5.61 -6.80 30.85
C VAL A 367 -5.30 -5.47 31.52
N GLN A 368 -6.27 -4.57 31.66
CA GLN A 368 -6.09 -3.26 32.29
C GLN A 368 -5.67 -3.37 33.77
N GLU A 369 -6.29 -4.26 34.53
CA GLU A 369 -5.93 -4.49 35.94
C GLU A 369 -4.49 -5.01 36.07
N ARG A 370 -4.12 -6.03 35.29
CA ARG A 370 -2.78 -6.61 35.32
C ARG A 370 -1.72 -5.64 34.78
N TYR A 371 -2.07 -4.85 33.77
CA TYR A 371 -1.23 -3.79 33.24
C TYR A 371 -0.94 -2.73 34.30
N ALA A 372 -1.94 -2.28 35.06
CA ALA A 372 -1.75 -1.31 36.13
C ALA A 372 -0.79 -1.83 37.23
N VAL A 373 -0.95 -3.08 37.65
CA VAL A 373 -0.04 -3.72 38.62
C VAL A 373 1.38 -3.82 38.04
N TRP A 374 1.51 -4.25 36.79
CA TRP A 374 2.80 -4.32 36.11
C TRP A 374 3.48 -2.95 35.99
N GLN A 375 2.71 -1.90 35.71
CA GLN A 375 3.23 -0.54 35.59
C GLN A 375 3.84 -0.04 36.91
N GLU A 376 3.17 -0.28 38.04
CA GLU A 376 3.71 0.07 39.36
C GLU A 376 5.05 -0.63 39.61
N ALA A 377 5.09 -1.94 39.39
CA ALA A 377 6.32 -2.73 39.54
C ALA A 377 7.45 -2.25 38.60
N GLU A 378 7.13 -1.93 37.35
CA GLU A 378 8.12 -1.46 36.38
C GLU A 378 8.60 -0.04 36.72
N ARG A 379 7.72 0.85 37.20
CA ARG A 379 8.12 2.18 37.71
C ARG A 379 9.10 2.06 38.87
N GLU A 380 8.83 1.17 39.83
CA GLU A 380 9.72 0.92 40.96
C GLU A 380 11.08 0.36 40.51
N ARG A 381 11.06 -0.60 39.58
CA ARG A 381 12.27 -1.18 38.98
C ARG A 381 13.11 -0.13 38.28
N LEU A 382 12.51 0.69 37.42
CA LEU A 382 13.21 1.76 36.71
C LEU A 382 13.79 2.80 37.69
N ALA A 383 13.03 3.16 38.73
CA ALA A 383 13.52 4.04 39.78
C ALA A 383 14.71 3.42 40.55
N ALA A 384 14.68 2.12 40.83
CA ALA A 384 15.77 1.41 41.47
C ALA A 384 17.04 1.36 40.59
N LEU A 385 16.87 1.11 39.28
CA LEU A 385 17.98 1.13 38.31
C LEU A 385 18.61 2.51 38.20
N GLU A 386 17.81 3.58 38.16
CA GLU A 386 18.34 4.94 38.11
C GLU A 386 19.08 5.31 39.41
N ARG A 387 18.55 4.92 40.59
CA ARG A 387 19.26 5.08 41.86
C ARG A 387 20.62 4.36 41.84
N ALA A 388 20.66 3.11 41.37
CA ALA A 388 21.90 2.35 41.26
C ALA A 388 22.90 2.98 40.28
N ARG A 389 22.41 3.48 39.13
CA ARG A 389 23.23 4.22 38.16
C ARG A 389 23.84 5.48 38.77
N GLN A 390 23.05 6.28 39.48
CA GLN A 390 23.54 7.50 40.13
C GLN A 390 24.57 7.21 41.21
N ALA A 391 24.34 6.19 42.04
CA ALA A 391 25.31 5.73 43.03
C ALA A 391 26.65 5.33 42.36
N ARG A 392 26.59 4.55 41.28
CA ARG A 392 27.79 4.15 40.53
C ARG A 392 28.54 5.33 39.92
N LEU A 393 27.82 6.30 39.36
CA LEU A 393 28.44 7.52 38.83
C LEU A 393 29.08 8.37 39.95
N ALA A 394 28.47 8.41 41.15
CA ALA A 394 29.05 9.09 42.31
C ALA A 394 30.35 8.41 42.79
N GLU A 395 30.37 7.09 42.89
CA GLU A 395 31.59 6.31 43.20
C GLU A 395 32.72 6.60 42.21
N LEU A 396 32.43 6.55 40.91
CA LEU A 396 33.42 6.83 39.86
C LEU A 396 33.97 8.26 39.94
N ARG A 397 33.12 9.25 40.29
CA ARG A 397 33.55 10.64 40.52
C ARG A 397 34.47 10.75 41.74
N GLN A 398 34.12 10.11 42.86
CA GLN A 398 34.94 10.10 44.06
C GLN A 398 36.30 9.43 43.82
N ALA A 399 36.32 8.27 43.17
CA ALA A 399 37.56 7.57 42.81
C ALA A 399 38.47 8.42 41.90
N ARG A 400 37.88 9.12 40.92
CA ARG A 400 38.64 10.03 40.04
C ARG A 400 39.19 11.24 40.81
N ALA A 401 38.41 11.83 41.72
CA ALA A 401 38.86 12.93 42.57
C ALA A 401 40.02 12.51 43.49
N ALA A 402 39.91 11.35 44.14
CA ALA A 402 40.96 10.78 44.98
C ALA A 402 42.25 10.52 44.19
N ARG A 403 42.14 9.97 42.97
CA ARG A 403 43.29 9.76 42.08
C ARG A 403 43.96 11.08 41.64
N LEU A 404 43.17 12.11 41.35
CA LEU A 404 43.72 13.43 41.03
C LEU A 404 44.40 14.09 42.24
N ALA A 405 43.82 13.94 43.43
CA ALA A 405 44.41 14.42 44.68
C ALA A 405 45.73 13.73 44.98
N SER A 406 45.82 12.39 44.83
CA SER A 406 47.06 11.64 45.04
C SER A 406 48.15 12.01 44.02
N LEU A 407 47.79 12.24 42.75
CA LEU A 407 48.72 12.75 41.74
C LEU A 407 49.24 14.15 42.07
N ARG A 408 48.37 15.06 42.55
CA ARG A 408 48.77 16.40 43.00
C ARG A 408 49.71 16.32 44.21
N ALA A 409 49.39 15.49 45.20
CA ALA A 409 50.22 15.29 46.38
C ALA A 409 51.61 14.73 46.03
N ARG A 410 51.69 13.73 45.14
CA ARG A 410 52.98 13.21 44.61
C ARG A 410 53.79 14.28 43.90
N ARG A 411 53.14 15.15 43.12
CA ARG A 411 53.81 16.27 42.42
C ARG A 411 54.33 17.33 43.39
N ALA A 412 53.62 17.60 44.47
CA ALA A 412 54.07 18.51 45.54
C ALA A 412 55.24 17.92 46.34
N ALA A 413 55.18 16.64 46.70
CA ALA A 413 56.26 15.93 47.41
C ALA A 413 57.54 15.76 46.57
N SER A 414 57.42 15.75 45.24
CA SER A 414 58.55 15.67 44.30
C SER A 414 59.42 16.93 44.22
N GLY A 415 59.11 18.01 44.96
CA GLY A 415 60.07 19.07 45.28
C GLY A 415 60.97 19.55 44.13
N LYS A 416 60.42 19.92 42.97
CA LYS A 416 61.13 20.79 42.01
C LYS A 416 60.67 22.23 42.23
N THR A 417 61.25 22.84 43.25
CA THR A 417 61.33 24.30 43.42
C THR A 417 61.93 24.88 42.16
N ARG A 418 61.15 25.59 41.35
CA ARG A 418 61.69 26.35 40.22
C ARG A 418 62.36 27.59 40.80
N VAL A 419 63.65 27.49 41.11
CA VAL A 419 64.50 28.61 41.49
C VAL A 419 64.50 29.63 40.36
N SER A 420 64.06 30.85 40.67
CA SER A 420 64.26 32.04 39.85
C SER A 420 65.76 32.31 39.73
N ARG A 421 66.29 32.34 38.51
CA ARG A 421 67.64 32.84 38.22
C ARG A 421 67.53 34.12 37.41
N THR A 422 67.71 35.25 38.09
CA THR A 422 67.94 36.56 37.50
C THR A 422 69.37 36.65 36.95
N LYS A 423 69.49 37.06 35.67
CA LYS A 423 70.60 37.74 34.94
C LYS A 423 70.24 37.55 33.45
N GLY A 424 69.84 38.53 32.64
CA GLY A 424 70.27 39.91 32.51
C GLY A 424 70.91 40.05 31.12
N GLY A 425 70.24 40.67 30.14
CA GLY A 425 70.87 41.00 28.85
C GLY A 425 69.96 41.16 27.61
N LYS A 426 69.53 42.42 27.37
CA LYS A 426 69.33 43.12 26.08
C LYS A 426 68.29 42.68 25.01
N ARG A 427 67.25 43.53 24.94
CA ARG A 427 66.71 44.35 23.81
C ARG A 427 66.14 43.71 22.52
N SER A 428 64.94 44.27 22.18
CA SER A 428 64.23 44.43 20.88
C SER A 428 63.81 43.17 20.14
N SER A 429 62.64 43.04 19.51
CA SER A 429 61.51 43.91 19.17
C SER A 429 60.36 42.97 18.76
N GLY A 430 59.12 43.25 19.15
CA GLY A 430 58.10 43.55 18.13
C GLY A 430 57.09 42.42 17.88
N SER A 431 55.82 42.78 18.03
CA SER A 431 54.67 42.31 17.23
C SER A 431 53.81 41.15 17.77
N VAL A 432 52.62 41.60 18.18
CA VAL A 432 51.37 40.91 18.48
C VAL A 432 50.85 40.13 17.27
N VAL A 433 50.39 38.89 17.46
CA VAL A 433 49.36 38.28 16.60
C VAL A 433 48.35 37.53 17.47
N ARG A 434 47.11 38.03 17.45
CA ARG A 434 45.90 37.35 17.91
C ARG A 434 45.51 36.30 16.87
N VAL A 435 45.14 35.09 17.28
CA VAL A 435 44.44 34.12 16.42
C VAL A 435 42.98 34.08 16.83
N SER A 436 42.15 34.47 15.87
CA SER A 436 40.69 34.55 15.90
C SER A 436 40.02 33.22 15.59
N ASP A 437 38.88 33.01 16.24
CA ASP A 437 37.81 32.09 15.90
C ASP A 437 37.43 32.15 14.41
N ASN A 438 37.14 31.01 13.79
CA ASN A 438 36.47 30.96 12.49
C ASN A 438 35.36 29.90 12.46
N ARG A 439 34.10 30.38 12.55
CA ARG A 439 32.90 29.65 12.15
C ARG A 439 32.60 30.00 10.69
N GLY A 440 32.63 29.00 9.81
CA GLY A 440 32.20 29.11 8.41
C GLY A 440 30.88 28.37 8.15
N LYS A 441 29.90 29.10 7.62
CA LYS A 441 28.54 28.68 7.23
C LYS A 441 28.50 27.95 5.87
N ARG A 442 27.50 27.05 5.75
CA ARG A 442 26.58 26.74 4.61
C ARG A 442 26.85 27.31 3.20
N ARG A 443 26.61 26.45 2.20
CA ARG A 443 25.88 26.69 0.91
C ARG A 443 25.46 25.31 0.36
N ARG A 444 24.17 24.96 0.22
CA ARG A 444 23.24 25.16 -0.93
C ARG A 444 23.91 25.04 -2.32
N GLY A 445 23.57 23.95 -2.99
CA GLY A 445 23.47 23.72 -4.43
C GLY A 445 22.25 22.84 -4.63
#